data_AF-R7BMU1-F1
#
_entry.id   AF-R7BMU1-F1
#
_cell.length_a   1.000
_cell.length_b   1.000
_cell.length_c   1.000
_cell.angle_alpha   90.00
_cell.angle_beta   90.00
_cell.angle_gamma   90.00
#
_symmetry.space_group_name_H-M   'P 1'
#
loop_
_entity.id
_entity.type
_entity.pdbx_description
1 polymer ?
#
loop_
_entity_poly.entity_id
_entity_poly.type
_entity_poly.pdbx_seq_one_letter_code
_entity_poly.pdbx_strand_id
1 'polypeptide(L)'
;MKKIKIGIVMLLGAMLLSGCSVGKKNISISPYILIDVSGLSGRAGAVAYIDTAGIYNALAGSDASQEKKDEYRSFVDSLELSCDKLDKLANGDVINMTVTYDNEEADRLKLNVNDFVKSYQVEGLDEGQEIDVFKDLEVEVTGIAPYAFVTYTNNSTDPYIKNLEYVIEGKTAGLENGDVITIRCMIDEKTAELYYYYTDVTTMNYTVEGLDTYIYDSSQLDKEVLSDIAAQCADTICSETDDTTTRMLYRLTGSSNYLYQDNNEWVDNIKLNQVVFLSRSAQGASPYENVILYVFEAAIANNNYTEYGFFIFEYTNAIRSGDGEFMIGRNNPELRYVCGLDFDELYNDIVKDMEYQYSSQLLEGITLEENVQ
;
A
#
# COMPACT_ATOMS: atom_id res chain seq x y z
N MET A 1 7.09 -33.31 17.18
CA MET A 1 8.50 -33.76 17.13
C MET A 1 8.60 -35.06 16.35
N LYS A 2 8.67 -34.98 15.02
CA LYS A 2 8.91 -36.14 14.15
C LYS A 2 10.35 -36.05 13.63
N LYS A 3 11.01 -37.21 13.61
CA LYS A 3 12.43 -37.43 13.39
C LYS A 3 12.89 -36.84 12.05
N ILE A 4 13.97 -36.05 12.07
CA ILE A 4 14.77 -35.72 10.89
C ILE A 4 15.22 -37.05 10.28
N LYS A 5 14.69 -37.38 9.11
CA LYS A 5 15.11 -38.56 8.35
C LYS A 5 16.32 -38.15 7.52
N ILE A 6 17.51 -38.49 8.01
CA ILE A 6 18.73 -38.48 7.22
C ILE A 6 18.58 -39.56 6.15
N GLY A 7 18.35 -39.15 4.91
CA GLY A 7 18.33 -40.05 3.75
C GLY A 7 19.73 -40.60 3.52
N ILE A 8 19.91 -41.89 3.83
CA ILE A 8 21.11 -42.66 3.47
C ILE A 8 20.68 -43.63 2.35
N VAL A 9 21.63 -44.01 1.47
CA VAL A 9 21.61 -45.13 0.48
C VAL A 9 21.31 -44.63 -0.97
N MET A 10 21.91 -45.08 -2.09
CA MET A 10 22.62 -46.32 -2.50
C MET A 10 23.73 -46.05 -3.56
N LEU A 11 24.75 -46.91 -3.57
CA LEU A 11 25.98 -46.85 -4.38
C LEU A 11 25.80 -47.48 -5.78
N LEU A 12 26.21 -46.79 -6.85
CA LEU A 12 26.42 -47.38 -8.18
C LEU A 12 27.91 -47.21 -8.56
N GLY A 13 28.69 -48.26 -8.33
CA GLY A 13 30.13 -48.31 -8.62
C GLY A 13 30.41 -48.71 -10.07
N ALA A 14 31.14 -47.88 -10.81
CA ALA A 14 31.74 -48.24 -12.09
C ALA A 14 33.18 -48.72 -11.86
N MET A 15 33.44 -50.01 -12.13
CA MET A 15 34.76 -50.63 -12.10
C MET A 15 35.62 -50.15 -13.29
N LEU A 16 36.85 -49.68 -13.04
CA LEU A 16 37.92 -49.65 -14.05
C LEU A 16 39.30 -50.04 -13.46
N LEU A 17 39.70 -51.26 -13.84
CA LEU A 17 41.03 -51.75 -14.22
C LEU A 17 42.27 -51.29 -13.42
N SER A 18 42.78 -52.24 -12.62
CA SER A 18 44.04 -52.22 -11.91
C SER A 18 45.26 -52.41 -12.83
N GLY A 19 46.11 -51.37 -12.94
CA GLY A 19 47.50 -51.45 -13.40
C GLY A 19 48.48 -51.44 -12.21
N CYS A 20 49.50 -52.30 -12.25
CA CYS A 20 50.42 -52.59 -11.15
C CYS A 20 51.15 -51.37 -10.56
N SER A 21 50.92 -51.07 -9.28
CA SER A 21 51.61 -50.05 -8.48
C SER A 21 52.43 -50.66 -7.35
N VAL A 22 53.65 -51.10 -7.63
CA VAL A 22 54.57 -51.57 -6.56
C VAL A 22 55.11 -50.34 -5.82
N GLY A 23 54.60 -50.08 -4.62
CA GLY A 23 55.15 -49.09 -3.66
C GLY A 23 54.41 -47.74 -3.52
N LYS A 24 53.33 -47.49 -4.28
CA LYS A 24 52.45 -46.32 -4.08
C LYS A 24 51.27 -46.65 -3.15
N LYS A 25 50.84 -45.70 -2.32
CA LYS A 25 49.64 -45.84 -1.47
C LYS A 25 48.40 -45.41 -2.26
N ASN A 26 47.40 -46.28 -2.36
CA ASN A 26 46.15 -45.99 -3.07
C ASN A 26 45.17 -45.22 -2.18
N ILE A 27 44.47 -44.24 -2.75
CA ILE A 27 43.34 -43.54 -2.14
C ILE A 27 42.24 -43.31 -3.19
N SER A 28 41.01 -43.69 -2.86
CA SER A 28 39.81 -43.34 -3.64
C SER A 28 39.12 -42.15 -2.97
N ILE A 29 38.80 -41.09 -3.72
CA ILE A 29 38.31 -39.83 -3.14
C ILE A 29 36.78 -39.81 -2.97
N SER A 30 36.03 -40.42 -3.90
CA SER A 30 34.55 -40.47 -3.90
C SER A 30 33.88 -40.83 -2.56
N PRO A 31 34.39 -41.78 -1.75
CA PRO A 31 33.83 -42.07 -0.43
C PRO A 31 33.84 -40.87 0.54
N TYR A 32 34.74 -39.90 0.34
CA TYR A 32 34.91 -38.72 1.18
C TYR A 32 34.21 -37.48 0.64
N ILE A 33 33.56 -37.56 -0.52
CA ILE A 33 32.71 -36.48 -1.01
C ILE A 33 31.34 -36.62 -0.35
N LEU A 34 30.97 -35.66 0.48
CA LEU A 34 29.69 -35.62 1.19
C LEU A 34 28.80 -34.53 0.59
N ILE A 35 27.49 -34.77 0.61
CA ILE A 35 26.49 -33.83 0.13
C ILE A 35 25.27 -33.90 1.02
N ASP A 36 24.74 -32.73 1.38
CA ASP A 36 23.48 -32.55 2.08
C ASP A 36 22.53 -31.76 1.17
N VAL A 37 21.34 -32.30 0.93
CA VAL A 37 20.32 -31.71 0.06
C VAL A 37 19.07 -31.47 0.89
N SER A 38 18.56 -30.24 0.87
CA SER A 38 17.40 -29.83 1.65
C SER A 38 16.58 -28.79 0.88
N GLY A 39 15.28 -28.74 1.18
CA GLY A 39 14.33 -27.89 0.48
C GLY A 39 13.17 -28.67 -0.14
N LEU A 40 12.31 -27.93 -0.83
CA LEU A 40 11.23 -28.50 -1.64
C LEU A 40 11.75 -28.90 -3.02
N SER A 41 11.16 -29.94 -3.62
CA SER A 41 11.44 -30.34 -5.00
C SER A 41 11.25 -29.15 -5.97
N GLY A 42 12.25 -28.91 -6.82
CA GLY A 42 12.32 -27.76 -7.74
C GLY A 42 12.90 -26.49 -7.15
N ARG A 43 13.10 -26.44 -5.82
CA ARG A 43 13.62 -25.27 -5.08
C ARG A 43 14.75 -25.62 -4.10
N ALA A 44 15.11 -26.90 -4.00
CA ALA A 44 16.08 -27.36 -3.03
C ALA A 44 17.50 -26.88 -3.35
N GLY A 45 18.28 -26.72 -2.29
CA GLY A 45 19.70 -26.42 -2.34
C GLY A 45 20.53 -27.59 -1.83
N ALA A 46 21.78 -27.66 -2.26
CA ALA A 46 22.74 -28.65 -1.81
C ALA A 46 24.03 -27.99 -1.29
N VAL A 47 24.60 -28.60 -0.26
CA VAL A 47 25.95 -28.26 0.24
C VAL A 47 26.82 -29.50 0.08
N ALA A 48 27.83 -29.40 -0.78
CA ALA A 48 28.80 -30.47 -1.00
C ALA A 48 30.17 -30.10 -0.40
N TYR A 49 30.84 -31.08 0.20
CA TYR A 49 32.14 -30.87 0.85
C TYR A 49 32.96 -32.16 0.90
N ILE A 50 34.26 -32.02 1.16
CA ILE A 50 35.19 -33.14 1.31
C ILE A 50 35.40 -33.43 2.81
N ASP A 51 35.22 -34.68 3.23
CA ASP A 51 35.61 -35.18 4.55
C ASP A 51 37.13 -35.33 4.63
N THR A 52 37.82 -34.21 4.83
CA THR A 52 39.28 -34.16 4.94
C THR A 52 39.79 -35.00 6.10
N ALA A 53 39.06 -35.09 7.22
CA ALA A 53 39.41 -35.94 8.36
C ALA A 53 39.39 -37.43 7.98
N GLY A 54 38.36 -37.86 7.23
CA GLY A 54 38.29 -39.19 6.65
C GLY A 54 39.48 -39.49 5.74
N ILE A 55 39.89 -38.54 4.88
CA ILE A 55 41.05 -38.69 3.99
C ILE A 55 42.34 -38.80 4.81
N TYR A 56 42.57 -37.93 5.79
CA TYR A 56 43.73 -38.04 6.69
C TYR A 56 43.78 -39.39 7.40
N ASN A 57 42.64 -39.89 7.89
CA ASN A 57 42.57 -41.19 8.55
C ASN A 57 42.85 -42.34 7.57
N ALA A 58 42.43 -42.24 6.31
CA ALA A 58 42.74 -43.23 5.28
C ALA A 58 44.24 -43.23 4.90
N LEU A 59 44.84 -42.05 4.84
CA LEU A 59 46.24 -41.86 4.44
C LEU A 59 47.25 -42.11 5.58
N ALA A 60 46.96 -41.72 6.81
CA ALA A 60 47.87 -41.89 7.94
C ALA A 60 47.50 -43.08 8.85
N GLY A 61 46.22 -43.46 8.89
CA GLY A 61 45.64 -44.34 9.91
C GLY A 61 44.82 -43.55 10.93
N SER A 62 43.75 -44.16 11.48
CA SER A 62 42.85 -43.50 12.45
C SER A 62 43.58 -43.05 13.72
N ASP A 63 44.47 -43.91 14.22
CA ASP A 63 45.24 -43.71 15.46
C ASP A 63 46.60 -43.04 15.24
N ALA A 64 46.85 -42.55 14.02
CA ALA A 64 48.10 -41.88 13.68
C ALA A 64 48.25 -40.56 14.45
N SER A 65 49.48 -40.24 14.84
CA SER A 65 49.80 -38.95 15.47
C SER A 65 49.50 -37.79 14.52
N GLN A 66 49.30 -36.58 15.07
CA GLN A 66 49.09 -35.38 14.26
C GLN A 66 50.25 -35.13 13.31
N GLU A 67 51.51 -35.29 13.77
CA GLU A 67 52.70 -35.20 12.90
C GLU A 67 52.62 -36.12 11.68
N LYS A 68 52.04 -37.33 11.85
CA LYS A 68 51.90 -38.28 10.74
C LYS A 68 50.80 -37.87 9.77
N LYS A 69 49.74 -37.24 10.25
CA LYS A 69 48.67 -36.67 9.40
C LYS A 69 49.16 -35.45 8.64
N ASP A 70 49.98 -34.61 9.29
CA ASP A 70 50.55 -33.39 8.70
C ASP A 70 51.46 -33.68 7.50
N GLU A 71 52.05 -34.88 7.39
CA GLU A 71 52.78 -35.32 6.19
C GLU A 71 51.93 -35.25 4.91
N TYR A 72 50.62 -35.43 5.03
CA TYR A 72 49.67 -35.42 3.91
C TYR A 72 49.00 -34.06 3.69
N ARG A 73 49.33 -33.05 4.51
CA ARG A 73 48.61 -31.78 4.53
C ARG A 73 48.59 -31.07 3.19
N SER A 74 49.74 -30.91 2.54
CA SER A 74 49.81 -30.25 1.24
C SER A 74 48.94 -30.92 0.18
N PHE A 75 48.81 -32.25 0.22
CA PHE A 75 47.92 -32.97 -0.69
C PHE A 75 46.45 -32.74 -0.33
N VAL A 76 46.07 -32.87 0.94
CA VAL A 76 44.66 -32.68 1.37
C VAL A 76 44.21 -31.23 1.16
N ASP A 77 45.08 -30.26 1.42
CA ASP A 77 44.82 -28.83 1.20
C ASP A 77 44.73 -28.49 -0.30
N SER A 78 45.27 -29.33 -1.20
CA SER A 78 45.16 -29.17 -2.66
C SER A 78 43.83 -29.67 -3.25
N LEU A 79 43.00 -30.35 -2.45
CA LEU A 79 41.75 -30.92 -2.94
C LEU A 79 40.72 -29.82 -3.17
N GLU A 80 40.24 -29.71 -4.40
CA GLU A 80 39.20 -28.74 -4.78
C GLU A 80 37.97 -29.48 -5.29
N LEU A 81 36.81 -29.23 -4.68
CA LEU A 81 35.54 -29.81 -5.08
C LEU A 81 34.79 -28.86 -6.02
N SER A 82 34.38 -29.39 -7.16
CA SER A 82 33.49 -28.71 -8.11
C SER A 82 32.19 -29.50 -8.28
N CYS A 83 31.07 -28.79 -8.42
CA CYS A 83 29.75 -29.35 -8.65
C CYS A 83 29.14 -28.69 -9.89
N ASP A 84 28.38 -29.43 -10.69
CA ASP A 84 27.70 -28.89 -11.87
C ASP A 84 26.45 -28.06 -11.52
N LYS A 85 25.75 -28.40 -10.43
CA LYS A 85 24.62 -27.64 -9.88
C LYS A 85 24.44 -27.87 -8.39
N LEU A 86 23.96 -26.84 -7.67
CA LEU A 86 23.71 -26.89 -6.23
C LEU A 86 22.41 -26.18 -5.82
N ASP A 87 21.65 -25.62 -6.75
CA ASP A 87 20.43 -24.87 -6.52
C ASP A 87 19.30 -25.34 -7.44
N LYS A 88 18.05 -25.00 -7.08
CA LYS A 88 16.82 -25.33 -7.83
C LYS A 88 16.70 -26.82 -8.14
N LEU A 89 17.11 -27.65 -7.19
CA LEU A 89 17.15 -29.11 -7.33
C LEU A 89 15.75 -29.70 -7.18
N ALA A 90 15.43 -30.70 -8.00
CA ALA A 90 14.19 -31.47 -7.94
C ALA A 90 14.44 -32.97 -7.76
N ASN A 91 13.43 -33.71 -7.32
CA ASN A 91 13.48 -35.17 -7.35
C ASN A 91 13.77 -35.68 -8.77
N GLY A 92 14.77 -36.56 -8.90
CA GLY A 92 15.24 -37.10 -10.17
C GLY A 92 16.42 -36.36 -10.78
N ASP A 93 16.83 -35.23 -10.21
CA ASP A 93 18.05 -34.54 -10.62
C ASP A 93 19.32 -35.34 -10.27
N VAL A 94 20.37 -35.17 -11.08
CA VAL A 94 21.70 -35.72 -10.80
C VAL A 94 22.69 -34.58 -10.62
N ILE A 95 23.42 -34.61 -9.52
CA ILE A 95 24.52 -33.68 -9.20
C ILE A 95 25.83 -34.42 -9.48
N ASN A 96 26.67 -33.87 -10.35
CA ASN A 96 27.98 -34.41 -10.66
C ASN A 96 29.06 -33.61 -9.94
N MET A 97 29.78 -34.29 -9.06
CA MET A 97 30.86 -33.75 -8.24
C MET A 97 32.19 -34.25 -8.76
N THR A 98 33.15 -33.35 -8.95
CA THR A 98 34.51 -33.67 -9.38
C THR A 98 35.51 -33.03 -8.43
N VAL A 99 36.47 -33.82 -7.96
CA VAL A 99 37.59 -33.35 -7.14
C VAL A 99 38.84 -33.23 -8.02
N THR A 100 39.46 -32.07 -8.00
CA THR A 100 40.80 -31.83 -8.53
C THR A 100 41.82 -31.82 -7.40
N TYR A 101 43.08 -32.10 -7.72
CA TYR A 101 44.18 -32.18 -6.76
C TYR A 101 45.51 -31.84 -7.43
N ASP A 102 46.53 -31.50 -6.62
CA ASP A 102 47.89 -31.27 -7.11
C ASP A 102 48.60 -32.62 -7.37
N ASN A 103 48.87 -32.90 -8.65
CA ASN A 103 49.57 -34.11 -9.07
C ASN A 103 51.02 -34.17 -8.57
N GLU A 104 51.71 -33.03 -8.44
CA GLU A 104 53.10 -32.99 -7.96
C GLU A 104 53.17 -33.41 -6.48
N GLU A 105 52.23 -32.93 -5.66
CA GLU A 105 52.12 -33.32 -4.25
C GLU A 105 51.73 -34.79 -4.08
N ALA A 106 50.80 -35.29 -4.92
CA ALA A 106 50.44 -36.70 -4.93
C ALA A 106 51.65 -37.59 -5.29
N ASP A 107 52.43 -37.22 -6.31
CA ASP A 107 53.64 -37.96 -6.70
C ASP A 107 54.75 -37.90 -5.65
N ARG A 108 54.97 -36.72 -5.03
CA ARG A 108 55.92 -36.54 -3.92
C ARG A 108 55.62 -37.48 -2.77
N LEU A 109 54.34 -37.66 -2.44
CA LEU A 109 53.85 -38.54 -1.38
C LEU A 109 53.65 -39.99 -1.85
N LYS A 110 53.97 -40.30 -3.10
CA LYS A 110 53.79 -41.62 -3.73
C LYS A 110 52.34 -42.12 -3.60
N LEU A 111 51.38 -41.21 -3.74
CA LEU A 111 49.96 -41.51 -3.76
C LEU A 111 49.54 -41.94 -5.16
N ASN A 112 48.61 -42.88 -5.22
CA ASN A 112 47.83 -43.18 -6.42
C ASN A 112 46.38 -42.83 -6.12
N VAL A 113 45.93 -41.70 -6.68
CA VAL A 113 44.62 -41.10 -6.42
C VAL A 113 43.65 -41.57 -7.49
N ASN A 114 42.55 -42.18 -7.07
CA ASN A 114 41.53 -42.73 -7.97
C ASN A 114 40.13 -42.24 -7.57
N ASP A 115 39.14 -42.50 -8.41
CA ASP A 115 37.71 -42.25 -8.13
C ASP A 115 37.43 -40.82 -7.61
N PHE A 116 37.86 -39.81 -8.36
CA PHE A 116 37.71 -38.39 -8.01
C PHE A 116 36.41 -37.77 -8.55
N VAL A 117 35.48 -38.60 -9.05
CA VAL A 117 34.14 -38.18 -9.48
C VAL A 117 33.08 -38.91 -8.66
N LYS A 118 31.97 -38.22 -8.38
CA LYS A 118 30.81 -38.79 -7.70
C LYS A 118 29.54 -38.16 -8.26
N SER A 119 28.57 -39.00 -8.61
CA SER A 119 27.23 -38.54 -8.94
C SER A 119 26.30 -38.81 -7.76
N TYR A 120 25.41 -37.87 -7.47
CA TYR A 120 24.36 -38.00 -6.48
C TYR A 120 23.00 -37.78 -7.13
N GLN A 121 22.10 -38.76 -6.98
CA GLN A 121 20.72 -38.64 -7.44
C GLN A 121 19.89 -38.02 -6.32
N VAL A 122 19.26 -36.87 -6.62
CA VAL A 122 18.39 -36.15 -5.69
C VAL A 122 17.07 -36.89 -5.59
N GLU A 123 16.72 -37.33 -4.40
CA GLU A 123 15.50 -38.08 -4.12
C GLU A 123 14.98 -37.76 -2.71
N GLY A 124 13.68 -37.97 -2.50
CA GLY A 124 13.06 -37.85 -1.18
C GLY A 124 12.80 -36.43 -0.72
N LEU A 125 12.87 -35.44 -1.62
CA LEU A 125 12.41 -34.08 -1.34
C LEU A 125 10.87 -34.05 -1.33
N ASP A 126 10.29 -33.27 -0.42
CA ASP A 126 8.84 -33.05 -0.41
C ASP A 126 8.43 -32.11 -1.55
N GLU A 127 7.23 -32.31 -2.09
CA GLU A 127 6.65 -31.42 -3.10
C GLU A 127 6.05 -30.19 -2.42
N GLY A 128 6.31 -29.01 -2.98
CA GLY A 128 5.77 -27.74 -2.51
C GLY A 128 4.48 -27.32 -3.24
N GLN A 129 3.71 -26.46 -2.60
CA GLN A 129 2.57 -25.76 -3.19
C GLN A 129 2.90 -24.27 -3.35
N GLU A 130 2.73 -23.76 -4.57
CA GLU A 130 2.77 -22.33 -4.82
C GLU A 130 1.56 -21.64 -4.18
N ILE A 131 1.80 -20.56 -3.44
CA ILE A 131 0.76 -19.76 -2.81
C ILE A 131 0.74 -18.34 -3.37
N ASP A 132 -0.47 -17.80 -3.51
CA ASP A 132 -0.68 -16.37 -3.71
C ASP A 132 -0.90 -15.73 -2.34
N VAL A 133 0.12 -15.00 -1.87
CA VAL A 133 0.10 -14.33 -0.56
C VAL A 133 -0.84 -13.12 -0.53
N PHE A 134 -1.33 -12.64 -1.67
CA PHE A 134 -2.19 -11.46 -1.75
C PHE A 134 -3.66 -11.79 -2.03
N LYS A 135 -3.97 -13.06 -2.30
CA LYS A 135 -5.31 -13.53 -2.70
C LYS A 135 -6.44 -13.06 -1.79
N ASP A 136 -6.23 -13.11 -0.47
CA ASP A 136 -7.22 -12.76 0.55
C ASP A 136 -6.88 -11.42 1.24
N LEU A 137 -5.98 -10.62 0.63
CA LEU A 137 -5.63 -9.29 1.13
C LEU A 137 -6.61 -8.26 0.59
N GLU A 138 -7.38 -7.66 1.49
CA GLU A 138 -8.28 -6.54 1.18
C GLU A 138 -7.53 -5.24 1.42
N VAL A 139 -7.44 -4.39 0.40
CA VAL A 139 -6.83 -3.06 0.47
C VAL A 139 -7.94 -2.03 0.48
N GLU A 140 -7.95 -1.18 1.51
CA GLU A 140 -8.98 -0.16 1.70
C GLU A 140 -8.32 1.22 1.67
N VAL A 141 -8.84 2.11 0.82
CA VAL A 141 -8.47 3.53 0.84
C VAL A 141 -9.64 4.30 1.43
N THR A 142 -9.41 4.98 2.54
CA THR A 142 -10.44 5.72 3.28
C THR A 142 -10.12 7.19 3.32
N GLY A 143 -11.14 8.04 3.19
CA GLY A 143 -11.05 9.49 3.25
C GLY A 143 -11.40 10.15 1.92
N ILE A 144 -11.10 11.44 1.82
CA ILE A 144 -11.32 12.28 0.62
C ILE A 144 -9.97 12.89 0.29
N ALA A 145 -9.51 12.79 -0.96
CA ALA A 145 -8.25 13.37 -1.41
C ALA A 145 -8.23 14.90 -1.14
N PRO A 146 -7.14 15.43 -0.53
CA PRO A 146 -5.86 14.78 -0.24
C PRO A 146 -5.76 14.10 1.13
N TYR A 147 -6.81 14.07 1.95
CA TYR A 147 -6.78 13.50 3.32
C TYR A 147 -7.10 12.00 3.37
N ALA A 148 -6.90 11.29 2.27
CA ALA A 148 -7.09 9.86 2.21
C ALA A 148 -5.85 9.08 2.67
N PHE A 149 -6.07 7.92 3.27
CA PHE A 149 -5.04 6.99 3.71
C PHE A 149 -5.42 5.56 3.35
N VAL A 150 -4.41 4.68 3.32
CA VAL A 150 -4.58 3.26 2.99
C VAL A 150 -4.41 2.38 4.21
N THR A 151 -5.25 1.35 4.30
CA THR A 151 -5.14 0.24 5.23
C THR A 151 -5.29 -1.08 4.47
N TYR A 152 -4.96 -2.18 5.13
CA TYR A 152 -5.23 -3.51 4.60
C TYR A 152 -5.77 -4.43 5.69
N THR A 153 -6.53 -5.44 5.26
CA THR A 153 -7.01 -6.54 6.10
C THR A 153 -6.65 -7.86 5.43
N ASN A 154 -5.97 -8.75 6.17
CA ASN A 154 -5.72 -10.11 5.69
C ASN A 154 -6.87 -11.03 6.13
N ASN A 155 -7.73 -11.38 5.18
CA ASN A 155 -8.91 -12.20 5.42
C ASN A 155 -8.66 -13.70 5.23
N SER A 156 -7.40 -14.12 5.07
CA SER A 156 -7.10 -15.53 4.81
C SER A 156 -7.51 -16.44 5.97
N THR A 157 -8.04 -17.61 5.62
CA THR A 157 -8.38 -18.66 6.59
C THR A 157 -7.26 -19.69 6.75
N ASP A 158 -6.26 -19.67 5.88
CA ASP A 158 -5.10 -20.56 5.98
C ASP A 158 -4.28 -20.23 7.25
N PRO A 159 -3.94 -21.23 8.08
CA PRO A 159 -3.24 -21.00 9.35
C PRO A 159 -1.87 -20.33 9.24
N TYR A 160 -1.19 -20.47 8.10
CA TYR A 160 0.09 -19.81 7.85
C TYR A 160 -0.14 -18.43 7.23
N ILE A 161 -0.89 -18.35 6.11
CA ILE A 161 -1.06 -17.11 5.33
C ILE A 161 -1.72 -16.01 6.16
N LYS A 162 -2.70 -16.36 7.02
CA LYS A 162 -3.39 -15.37 7.87
C LYS A 162 -2.48 -14.63 8.86
N ASN A 163 -1.30 -15.18 9.15
CA ASN A 163 -0.33 -14.61 10.08
C ASN A 163 0.83 -13.91 9.36
N LEU A 164 0.80 -13.84 8.02
CA LEU A 164 1.79 -13.07 7.26
C LEU A 164 1.64 -11.58 7.54
N GLU A 165 2.77 -10.92 7.68
CA GLU A 165 2.86 -9.46 7.85
C GLU A 165 3.05 -8.80 6.48
N TYR A 166 2.41 -7.65 6.29
CA TYR A 166 2.55 -6.84 5.07
C TYR A 166 2.99 -5.42 5.42
N VAL A 167 3.88 -4.89 4.59
CA VAL A 167 4.40 -3.53 4.70
C VAL A 167 3.94 -2.75 3.47
N ILE A 168 3.27 -1.63 3.70
CA ILE A 168 2.99 -0.66 2.64
C ILE A 168 4.24 0.19 2.46
N GLU A 169 4.78 0.20 1.24
CA GLU A 169 5.96 0.99 0.89
C GLU A 169 5.56 2.37 0.38
N GLY A 170 6.30 3.40 0.79
CA GLY A 170 6.10 4.76 0.32
C GLY A 170 5.00 5.52 1.05
N LYS A 171 4.12 6.16 0.28
CA LYS A 171 3.10 7.11 0.76
C LYS A 171 1.88 6.33 1.29
N THR A 172 1.55 6.53 2.57
CA THR A 172 0.40 5.87 3.24
C THR A 172 -0.78 6.80 3.52
N ALA A 173 -0.57 8.11 3.35
CA ALA A 173 -1.56 9.16 3.54
C ALA A 173 -1.32 10.28 2.52
N GLY A 174 -2.28 11.16 2.32
CA GLY A 174 -2.17 12.16 1.26
C GLY A 174 -2.73 11.68 -0.08
N LEU A 175 -3.39 10.52 -0.12
CA LEU A 175 -3.59 9.75 -1.36
C LEU A 175 -4.56 10.42 -2.33
N GLU A 176 -4.30 10.25 -3.61
CA GLU A 176 -5.10 10.78 -4.73
C GLU A 176 -5.37 9.68 -5.77
N ASN A 177 -6.40 9.84 -6.60
CA ASN A 177 -6.65 8.92 -7.72
C ASN A 177 -5.44 8.87 -8.65
N GLY A 178 -5.03 7.66 -9.03
CA GLY A 178 -3.85 7.39 -9.84
C GLY A 178 -2.57 7.15 -9.05
N ASP A 179 -2.56 7.39 -7.72
CA ASP A 179 -1.44 6.97 -6.87
C ASP A 179 -1.31 5.43 -6.92
N VAL A 180 -0.06 4.94 -6.96
CA VAL A 180 0.24 3.50 -6.94
C VAL A 180 0.87 3.16 -5.60
N ILE A 181 0.22 2.27 -4.86
CA ILE A 181 0.62 1.78 -3.55
C ILE A 181 1.29 0.43 -3.74
N THR A 182 2.53 0.27 -3.27
CA THR A 182 3.22 -1.02 -3.28
C THR A 182 3.10 -1.68 -1.91
N ILE A 183 2.63 -2.92 -1.87
CA ILE A 183 2.52 -3.72 -0.64
C ILE A 183 3.48 -4.89 -0.76
N ARG A 184 4.37 -5.04 0.23
CA ARG A 184 5.30 -6.17 0.34
C ARG A 184 4.84 -7.14 1.42
N CYS A 185 4.75 -8.41 1.08
CA CYS A 185 4.61 -9.50 2.04
C CYS A 185 5.96 -9.84 2.66
N MET A 186 6.05 -9.83 3.99
CA MET A 186 7.25 -10.16 4.77
C MET A 186 7.31 -11.67 5.03
N ILE A 187 7.15 -12.47 3.98
CA ILE A 187 7.21 -13.93 4.07
C ILE A 187 8.65 -14.41 4.33
N ASP A 188 8.81 -15.32 5.29
CA ASP A 188 10.07 -16.02 5.53
C ASP A 188 10.07 -17.37 4.80
N GLU A 189 10.95 -17.51 3.79
CA GLU A 189 11.01 -18.68 2.92
C GLU A 189 11.21 -19.99 3.69
N LYS A 190 12.06 -19.98 4.73
CA LYS A 190 12.34 -21.19 5.53
C LYS A 190 11.12 -21.62 6.33
N THR A 191 10.38 -20.67 6.89
CA THR A 191 9.14 -20.96 7.59
C THR A 191 8.06 -21.42 6.61
N ALA A 192 7.93 -20.81 5.43
CA ALA A 192 7.00 -21.23 4.38
C ALA A 192 7.25 -22.69 3.96
N GLU A 193 8.52 -23.06 3.78
CA GLU A 193 8.93 -24.43 3.45
C GLU A 193 8.47 -25.46 4.49
N LEU A 194 8.47 -25.13 5.80
CA LEU A 194 7.94 -26.02 6.85
C LEU A 194 6.43 -26.31 6.71
N TYR A 195 5.71 -25.44 5.99
CA TYR A 195 4.30 -25.62 5.62
C TYR A 195 4.13 -26.17 4.20
N TYR A 196 5.21 -26.55 3.53
CA TYR A 196 5.22 -26.97 2.12
C TYR A 196 4.76 -25.87 1.15
N TYR A 197 4.95 -24.60 1.51
CA TYR A 197 4.56 -23.46 0.69
C TYR A 197 5.77 -22.75 0.08
N TYR A 198 5.54 -22.14 -1.09
CA TYR A 198 6.49 -21.23 -1.72
C TYR A 198 5.77 -20.15 -2.53
N THR A 199 6.45 -19.04 -2.79
CA THR A 199 6.00 -18.02 -3.76
C THR A 199 7.22 -17.25 -4.27
N ASP A 200 7.18 -16.81 -5.52
CA ASP A 200 8.16 -15.85 -6.07
C ASP A 200 7.60 -14.42 -6.10
N VAL A 201 6.32 -14.24 -5.75
CA VAL A 201 5.63 -12.96 -5.78
C VAL A 201 5.43 -12.47 -4.35
N THR A 202 6.30 -11.55 -3.93
CA THR A 202 6.29 -10.97 -2.57
C THR A 202 5.88 -9.50 -2.55
N THR A 203 5.56 -8.92 -3.70
CA THR A 203 5.05 -7.55 -3.81
C THR A 203 3.87 -7.47 -4.75
N MET A 204 2.87 -6.66 -4.40
CA MET A 204 1.77 -6.28 -5.29
C MET A 204 1.68 -4.75 -5.39
N ASN A 205 1.11 -4.27 -6.49
CA ASN A 205 0.75 -2.87 -6.65
C ASN A 205 -0.77 -2.72 -6.64
N TYR A 206 -1.25 -1.71 -5.94
CA TYR A 206 -2.66 -1.29 -5.91
C TYR A 206 -2.75 0.15 -6.41
N THR A 207 -3.53 0.37 -7.47
CA THR A 207 -3.80 1.71 -7.98
C THR A 207 -5.01 2.29 -7.28
N VAL A 208 -4.87 3.49 -6.71
CA VAL A 208 -5.98 4.20 -6.07
C VAL A 208 -6.92 4.71 -7.15
N GLU A 209 -8.17 4.28 -7.10
CA GLU A 209 -9.24 4.67 -8.02
C GLU A 209 -10.54 4.87 -7.23
N GLY A 210 -11.48 5.64 -7.78
CA GLY A 210 -12.79 5.86 -7.16
C GLY A 210 -12.74 6.63 -5.84
N LEU A 211 -11.67 7.37 -5.56
CA LEU A 211 -11.54 8.18 -4.35
C LEU A 211 -12.22 9.55 -4.54
N ASP A 212 -13.07 9.94 -3.59
CA ASP A 212 -13.65 11.28 -3.54
C ASP A 212 -12.55 12.34 -3.43
N THR A 213 -12.76 13.51 -4.03
CA THR A 213 -11.76 14.59 -4.08
C THR A 213 -12.39 15.95 -3.80
N TYR A 214 -11.77 16.77 -2.95
CA TYR A 214 -12.21 18.16 -2.75
C TYR A 214 -12.04 19.00 -4.01
N ILE A 215 -12.98 19.93 -4.23
CA ILE A 215 -12.92 20.85 -5.36
C ILE A 215 -12.02 22.04 -5.02
N TYR A 216 -11.03 22.28 -5.88
CA TYR A 216 -10.11 23.41 -5.75
C TYR A 216 -10.16 24.36 -6.96
N ASP A 217 -10.75 23.92 -8.07
CA ASP A 217 -10.89 24.71 -9.30
C ASP A 217 -12.36 24.89 -9.66
N SER A 218 -12.76 26.13 -10.00
CA SER A 218 -14.15 26.46 -10.32
C SER A 218 -14.67 25.75 -11.57
N SER A 219 -13.80 25.28 -12.47
CA SER A 219 -14.19 24.46 -13.63
C SER A 219 -14.73 23.08 -13.25
N GLN A 220 -14.49 22.62 -12.01
CA GLN A 220 -14.99 21.35 -11.50
C GLN A 220 -16.40 21.46 -10.90
N LEU A 221 -16.91 22.69 -10.72
CA LEU A 221 -18.22 22.96 -10.15
C LEU A 221 -19.34 22.63 -11.15
N ASP A 222 -20.45 22.12 -10.63
CA ASP A 222 -21.66 21.86 -11.42
C ASP A 222 -22.63 23.04 -11.31
N LYS A 223 -22.75 23.84 -12.37
CA LYS A 223 -23.55 25.07 -12.36
C LYS A 223 -25.05 24.83 -12.24
N GLU A 224 -25.55 23.70 -12.72
CA GLU A 224 -26.97 23.35 -12.60
C GLU A 224 -27.27 23.10 -11.12
N VAL A 225 -26.43 22.29 -10.47
CA VAL A 225 -26.52 22.07 -9.02
C VAL A 225 -26.38 23.36 -8.22
N LEU A 226 -25.45 24.26 -8.59
CA LEU A 226 -25.31 25.54 -7.88
C LEU A 226 -26.55 26.44 -8.06
N SER A 227 -27.21 26.39 -9.23
CA SER A 227 -28.46 27.12 -9.47
C SER A 227 -29.61 26.54 -8.64
N ASP A 228 -29.69 25.22 -8.51
CA ASP A 228 -30.65 24.56 -7.61
C ASP A 228 -30.44 24.94 -6.14
N ILE A 229 -29.18 25.10 -5.72
CA ILE A 229 -28.86 25.56 -4.36
C ILE A 229 -29.26 27.02 -4.18
N ALA A 230 -29.05 27.87 -5.18
CA ALA A 230 -29.54 29.25 -5.15
C ALA A 230 -31.07 29.30 -4.99
N ALA A 231 -31.81 28.47 -5.71
CA ALA A 231 -33.27 28.34 -5.53
C ALA A 231 -33.64 27.91 -4.10
N GLN A 232 -32.98 26.90 -3.54
CA GLN A 232 -33.20 26.48 -2.15
C GLN A 232 -32.90 27.59 -1.13
N CYS A 233 -31.88 28.42 -1.36
CA CYS A 233 -31.58 29.56 -0.49
C CYS A 233 -32.70 30.61 -0.54
N ALA A 234 -33.20 30.93 -1.74
CA ALA A 234 -34.33 31.84 -1.90
C ALA A 234 -35.59 31.32 -1.21
N ASP A 235 -35.92 30.03 -1.41
CA ASP A 235 -37.05 29.37 -0.76
C ASP A 235 -36.91 29.38 0.77
N THR A 236 -35.68 29.24 1.28
CA THR A 236 -35.40 29.33 2.72
C THR A 236 -35.70 30.72 3.26
N ILE A 237 -35.30 31.80 2.56
CA ILE A 237 -35.61 33.17 2.98
C ILE A 237 -37.14 33.36 3.03
N CYS A 238 -37.87 32.91 2.01
CA CYS A 238 -39.33 32.97 1.99
C CYS A 238 -39.96 32.17 3.15
N SER A 239 -39.51 30.93 3.37
CA SER A 239 -40.03 30.09 4.45
C SER A 239 -39.77 30.70 5.83
N GLU A 240 -38.63 31.37 6.03
CA GLU A 240 -38.32 32.03 7.30
C GLU A 240 -39.14 33.31 7.52
N THR A 241 -39.61 33.98 6.45
CA THR A 241 -40.60 35.08 6.60
C THR A 241 -42.00 34.57 6.89
N ASP A 242 -42.38 33.41 6.32
CA ASP A 242 -43.65 32.75 6.61
C ASP A 242 -43.69 32.20 8.05
N ASP A 243 -42.53 31.88 8.63
CA ASP A 243 -42.41 31.48 10.03
C ASP A 243 -42.59 32.68 10.98
N THR A 244 -43.81 32.79 11.48
CA THR A 244 -44.22 33.77 12.50
C THR A 244 -43.50 33.64 13.87
N THR A 245 -42.49 32.79 14.01
CA THR A 245 -41.59 32.74 15.16
C THR A 245 -40.21 33.35 14.91
N THR A 246 -39.73 33.36 13.66
CA THR A 246 -38.38 33.82 13.29
C THR A 246 -38.22 35.34 13.40
N ARG A 247 -39.28 36.11 13.08
CA ARG A 247 -39.27 37.60 13.09
C ARG A 247 -38.18 38.15 12.18
N MET A 248 -38.28 37.91 10.88
CA MET A 248 -37.24 38.22 9.90
C MET A 248 -36.88 39.70 9.83
N LEU A 249 -37.85 40.63 9.93
CA LEU A 249 -37.55 42.07 9.96
C LEU A 249 -36.67 42.45 11.16
N TYR A 250 -36.90 41.81 12.32
CA TYR A 250 -36.03 41.99 13.48
C TYR A 250 -34.64 41.39 13.23
N ARG A 251 -34.57 40.17 12.70
CA ARG A 251 -33.30 39.46 12.39
C ARG A 251 -32.46 40.23 11.37
N LEU A 252 -33.08 40.79 10.33
CA LEU A 252 -32.44 41.55 9.26
C LEU A 252 -31.91 42.91 9.73
N THR A 253 -32.67 43.62 10.56
CA THR A 253 -32.37 45.01 10.94
C THR A 253 -31.68 45.15 12.30
N GLY A 254 -31.78 44.13 13.16
CA GLY A 254 -31.42 44.19 14.57
C GLY A 254 -32.31 45.12 15.42
N SER A 255 -33.37 45.70 14.83
CA SER A 255 -34.19 46.73 15.48
C SER A 255 -35.34 46.14 16.28
N SER A 256 -35.28 46.25 17.60
CA SER A 256 -36.31 45.71 18.52
C SER A 256 -37.70 46.29 18.31
N ASN A 257 -37.85 47.38 17.54
CA ASN A 257 -39.16 47.91 17.15
C ASN A 257 -40.01 46.87 16.41
N TYR A 258 -39.40 46.01 15.59
CA TYR A 258 -40.09 44.96 14.84
C TYR A 258 -40.64 43.84 15.74
N LEU A 259 -40.12 43.68 16.96
CA LEU A 259 -40.67 42.73 17.94
C LEU A 259 -42.06 43.13 18.46
N TYR A 260 -42.44 44.41 18.29
CA TYR A 260 -43.74 44.94 18.71
C TYR A 260 -44.74 45.12 17.56
N GLN A 261 -44.37 44.70 16.34
CA GLN A 261 -45.23 44.77 15.14
C GLN A 261 -45.90 43.42 14.82
N ASP A 262 -46.85 43.44 13.88
CA ASP A 262 -47.41 42.23 13.28
C ASP A 262 -46.30 41.43 12.60
N ASN A 263 -46.28 40.11 12.86
CA ASN A 263 -45.27 39.19 12.32
C ASN A 263 -45.73 38.45 11.06
N ASN A 264 -46.70 39.02 10.34
CA ASN A 264 -47.05 38.54 9.00
C ASN A 264 -46.08 39.23 8.05
N GLU A 265 -44.93 38.59 7.85
CA GLU A 265 -43.85 39.08 7.02
C GLU A 265 -43.82 38.29 5.70
N TRP A 266 -43.33 38.91 4.63
CA TRP A 266 -43.14 38.25 3.33
C TRP A 266 -41.93 38.82 2.60
N VAL A 267 -41.45 38.08 1.61
CA VAL A 267 -40.44 38.55 0.66
C VAL A 267 -41.16 39.29 -0.47
N ASP A 268 -40.97 40.61 -0.56
CA ASP A 268 -41.56 41.45 -1.61
C ASP A 268 -40.73 41.40 -2.91
N ASN A 269 -39.41 41.22 -2.77
CA ASN A 269 -38.48 41.04 -3.87
C ASN A 269 -37.26 40.25 -3.40
N ILE A 270 -36.70 39.41 -4.27
CA ILE A 270 -35.45 38.68 -4.02
C ILE A 270 -34.63 38.58 -5.30
N LYS A 271 -33.33 38.79 -5.17
CA LYS A 271 -32.37 38.73 -6.27
C LYS A 271 -31.10 38.05 -5.81
N LEU A 272 -30.65 37.06 -6.56
CA LEU A 272 -29.27 36.55 -6.43
C LEU A 272 -28.31 37.62 -6.96
N ASN A 273 -27.52 38.21 -6.06
CA ASN A 273 -26.56 39.26 -6.41
C ASN A 273 -25.24 38.67 -6.90
N GLN A 274 -24.66 37.72 -6.16
CA GLN A 274 -23.42 37.05 -6.56
C GLN A 274 -23.26 35.68 -5.90
N VAL A 275 -22.48 34.82 -6.56
CA VAL A 275 -21.98 33.57 -5.98
C VAL A 275 -20.46 33.60 -6.00
N VAL A 276 -19.84 33.38 -4.85
CA VAL A 276 -18.38 33.46 -4.69
C VAL A 276 -17.85 32.09 -4.31
N PHE A 277 -16.89 31.59 -5.08
CA PHE A 277 -16.13 30.37 -4.76
C PHE A 277 -14.82 30.75 -4.07
N LEU A 278 -14.60 30.14 -2.93
CA LEU A 278 -13.40 30.29 -2.12
C LEU A 278 -12.72 28.92 -2.06
N SER A 279 -11.61 28.74 -2.76
CA SER A 279 -10.81 27.51 -2.72
C SER A 279 -9.65 27.67 -1.76
N ARG A 280 -9.41 26.69 -0.89
CA ARG A 280 -8.33 26.75 0.09
C ARG A 280 -6.98 26.98 -0.60
N SER A 281 -6.23 27.94 -0.10
CA SER A 281 -4.85 28.20 -0.49
C SER A 281 -3.88 27.38 0.38
N ALA A 282 -2.62 27.27 -0.03
CA ALA A 282 -1.59 26.60 0.76
C ALA A 282 -1.22 27.33 2.07
N GLN A 283 -1.83 28.49 2.37
CA GLN A 283 -1.49 29.34 3.50
C GLN A 283 -2.60 29.33 4.55
N GLY A 284 -2.22 29.24 5.83
CA GLY A 284 -3.15 29.29 6.95
C GLY A 284 -3.86 27.96 7.27
N ALA A 285 -4.31 27.84 8.52
CA ALA A 285 -5.16 26.75 8.96
C ALA A 285 -6.62 27.13 8.69
N SER A 286 -7.34 26.29 7.94
CA SER A 286 -8.76 26.49 7.67
C SER A 286 -9.56 25.23 7.96
N PRO A 287 -10.81 25.34 8.45
CA PRO A 287 -11.65 24.17 8.72
C PRO A 287 -12.23 23.52 7.46
N TYR A 288 -12.21 24.21 6.32
CA TYR A 288 -12.82 23.75 5.07
C TYR A 288 -11.82 23.81 3.90
N GLU A 289 -12.02 22.94 2.91
CA GLU A 289 -11.22 22.91 1.69
C GLU A 289 -11.73 23.85 0.61
N ASN A 290 -13.03 24.11 0.64
CA ASN A 290 -13.64 25.18 -0.14
C ASN A 290 -14.91 25.68 0.53
N VAL A 291 -15.29 26.90 0.16
CA VAL A 291 -16.51 27.58 0.59
C VAL A 291 -17.19 28.18 -0.64
N ILE A 292 -18.51 28.09 -0.71
CA ILE A 292 -19.35 28.74 -1.72
C ILE A 292 -20.30 29.67 -0.98
N LEU A 293 -20.18 30.97 -1.26
CA LEU A 293 -21.06 32.00 -0.72
C LEU A 293 -22.13 32.35 -1.74
N TYR A 294 -23.40 32.34 -1.33
CA TYR A 294 -24.50 32.89 -2.12
C TYR A 294 -24.98 34.18 -1.47
N VAL A 295 -24.89 35.28 -2.20
CA VAL A 295 -25.30 36.60 -1.73
C VAL A 295 -26.61 36.96 -2.40
N PHE A 296 -27.65 37.15 -1.61
CA PHE A 296 -28.95 37.64 -2.05
C PHE A 296 -29.18 39.07 -1.57
N GLU A 297 -29.83 39.86 -2.41
CA GLU A 297 -30.53 41.08 -2.04
C GLU A 297 -32.01 40.74 -1.87
N ALA A 298 -32.63 41.11 -0.76
CA ALA A 298 -34.05 40.87 -0.54
C ALA A 298 -34.74 42.07 0.13
N ALA A 299 -35.99 42.29 -0.26
CA ALA A 299 -36.91 43.23 0.38
C ALA A 299 -37.87 42.42 1.26
N ILE A 300 -37.72 42.55 2.58
CA ILE A 300 -38.60 41.91 3.54
C ILE A 300 -39.65 42.92 3.96
N ALA A 301 -40.92 42.55 3.89
CA ALA A 301 -42.03 43.45 4.13
C ALA A 301 -43.01 42.88 5.15
N ASN A 302 -43.72 43.80 5.80
CA ASN A 302 -44.99 43.52 6.46
C ASN A 302 -46.01 44.59 6.03
N ASN A 303 -47.20 44.61 6.65
CA ASN A 303 -48.26 45.57 6.30
C ASN A 303 -47.87 47.06 6.40
N ASN A 304 -46.81 47.39 7.13
CA ASN A 304 -46.45 48.76 7.48
C ASN A 304 -45.05 49.18 6.98
N TYR A 305 -44.15 48.22 6.78
CA TYR A 305 -42.73 48.45 6.53
C TYR A 305 -42.21 47.54 5.43
N THR A 306 -41.21 48.03 4.71
CA THR A 306 -40.38 47.25 3.78
C THR A 306 -38.94 47.63 4.03
N GLU A 307 -38.11 46.64 4.37
CA GLU A 307 -36.69 46.80 4.62
C GLU A 307 -35.90 46.05 3.56
N TYR A 308 -34.84 46.68 3.06
CA TYR A 308 -33.97 46.12 2.03
C TYR A 308 -32.66 45.71 2.69
N GLY A 309 -32.27 44.46 2.49
CA GLY A 309 -31.00 43.99 3.02
C GLY A 309 -30.46 42.79 2.26
N PHE A 310 -29.43 42.21 2.86
CA PHE A 310 -28.60 41.17 2.26
C PHE A 310 -28.67 39.90 3.09
N PHE A 311 -28.62 38.76 2.39
CA PHE A 311 -28.52 37.43 2.98
C PHE A 311 -27.31 36.75 2.35
N ILE A 312 -26.41 36.22 3.19
CA ILE A 312 -25.22 35.50 2.72
C ILE A 312 -25.29 34.08 3.26
N PHE A 313 -25.48 33.11 2.37
CA PHE A 313 -25.45 31.68 2.69
C PHE A 313 -24.06 31.10 2.49
N GLU A 314 -23.63 30.25 3.41
CA GLU A 314 -22.35 29.53 3.38
C GLU A 314 -22.55 28.02 3.16
N TYR A 315 -21.95 27.50 2.09
CA TYR A 315 -21.81 26.07 1.85
C TYR A 315 -20.34 25.71 1.78
N THR A 316 -19.96 24.57 2.35
CA THR A 316 -18.55 24.20 2.54
C THR A 316 -18.28 22.79 2.05
N ASN A 317 -17.02 22.50 1.74
CA ASN A 317 -16.54 21.16 1.42
C ASN A 317 -17.28 20.51 0.25
N ALA A 318 -17.42 21.24 -0.85
CA ALA A 318 -17.85 20.66 -2.12
C ALA A 318 -16.79 19.64 -2.60
N ILE A 319 -17.26 18.47 -3.03
CA ILE A 319 -16.42 17.37 -3.50
C ILE A 319 -16.89 16.86 -4.85
N ARG A 320 -15.96 16.20 -5.54
CA ARG A 320 -16.24 15.30 -6.65
C ARG A 320 -16.20 13.87 -6.11
N SER A 321 -17.27 13.10 -6.26
CA SER A 321 -17.27 11.70 -5.84
C SER A 321 -16.34 10.85 -6.72
N GLY A 322 -15.98 9.66 -6.25
CA GLY A 322 -15.23 8.67 -7.02
C GLY A 322 -15.83 8.33 -8.37
N ASP A 323 -17.16 8.37 -8.47
CA ASP A 323 -17.93 8.14 -9.71
C ASP A 323 -18.07 9.40 -10.58
N GLY A 324 -17.53 10.53 -10.12
CA GLY A 324 -17.50 11.79 -10.85
C GLY A 324 -18.74 12.66 -10.66
N GLU A 325 -19.54 12.45 -9.61
CA GLU A 325 -20.68 13.32 -9.27
C GLU A 325 -20.23 14.54 -8.47
N PHE A 326 -20.84 15.70 -8.69
CA PHE A 326 -20.65 16.87 -7.83
C PHE A 326 -21.52 16.75 -6.58
N MET A 327 -20.92 16.84 -5.39
CA MET A 327 -21.62 16.71 -4.12
C MET A 327 -21.29 17.88 -3.18
N ILE A 328 -22.29 18.35 -2.45
CA ILE A 328 -22.15 19.38 -1.43
C ILE A 328 -23.25 19.21 -0.38
N GLY A 329 -22.92 19.36 0.91
CA GLY A 329 -23.87 19.19 2.00
C GLY A 329 -24.92 20.31 2.02
N ARG A 330 -26.21 19.95 1.94
CA ARG A 330 -27.33 20.90 1.85
C ARG A 330 -28.28 20.91 3.06
N ASN A 331 -27.97 20.17 4.11
CA ASN A 331 -28.81 20.07 5.30
C ASN A 331 -28.92 21.41 6.06
N ASN A 332 -30.08 21.64 6.67
CA ASN A 332 -30.41 22.78 7.54
C ASN A 332 -30.07 24.16 6.92
N PRO A 333 -30.64 24.49 5.74
CA PRO A 333 -30.33 25.76 5.06
C PRO A 333 -30.63 27.01 5.91
N GLU A 334 -31.59 26.94 6.84
CA GLU A 334 -31.94 28.02 7.78
C GLU A 334 -30.79 28.41 8.73
N LEU A 335 -29.85 27.48 8.97
CA LEU A 335 -28.66 27.69 9.80
C LEU A 335 -27.45 28.16 8.99
N ARG A 336 -27.57 28.26 7.66
CA ARG A 336 -26.44 28.53 6.77
C ARG A 336 -26.25 29.99 6.41
N TYR A 337 -27.15 30.89 6.84
CA TYR A 337 -27.07 32.28 6.45
C TYR A 337 -26.97 33.27 7.61
N VAL A 338 -26.31 34.37 7.31
CA VAL A 338 -26.36 35.63 8.06
C VAL A 338 -27.05 36.69 7.21
N CYS A 339 -27.68 37.67 7.85
CA CYS A 339 -28.36 38.76 7.16
C CYS A 339 -28.15 40.11 7.84
N GLY A 340 -28.24 41.18 7.06
CA GLY A 340 -28.01 42.55 7.53
C GLY A 340 -28.38 43.60 6.48
N LEU A 341 -28.37 44.87 6.88
CA LEU A 341 -28.70 45.99 5.98
C LEU A 341 -27.47 46.50 5.20
N ASP A 342 -26.27 46.34 5.75
CA ASP A 342 -25.03 46.79 5.15
C ASP A 342 -24.26 45.60 4.56
N PHE A 343 -24.15 45.57 3.23
CA PHE A 343 -23.46 44.51 2.52
C PHE A 343 -21.97 44.46 2.86
N ASP A 344 -21.30 45.62 2.92
CA ASP A 344 -19.86 45.67 3.12
C ASP A 344 -19.51 45.20 4.55
N GLU A 345 -20.28 45.60 5.56
CA GLU A 345 -20.11 45.11 6.93
C GLU A 345 -20.32 43.59 7.00
N LEU A 346 -21.45 43.10 6.47
CA LEU A 346 -21.82 41.69 6.52
C LEU A 346 -20.82 40.81 5.76
N TYR A 347 -20.43 41.22 4.55
CA TYR A 347 -19.51 40.47 3.72
C TYR A 347 -18.11 40.45 4.33
N ASN A 348 -17.60 41.60 4.79
CA ASN A 348 -16.30 41.67 5.47
C ASN A 348 -16.26 40.81 6.72
N ASP A 349 -17.34 40.73 7.50
CA ASP A 349 -17.39 39.89 8.69
C ASP A 349 -17.20 38.39 8.37
N ILE A 350 -17.64 37.94 7.20
CA ILE A 350 -17.45 36.57 6.73
C ILE A 350 -16.05 36.41 6.13
N VAL A 351 -15.64 37.30 5.22
CA VAL A 351 -14.45 37.06 4.40
C VAL A 351 -13.13 37.53 5.03
N LYS A 352 -13.15 38.45 6.00
CA LYS A 352 -11.92 39.02 6.60
C LYS A 352 -10.95 37.97 7.14
N ASP A 353 -11.49 36.88 7.70
CA ASP A 353 -10.68 35.78 8.24
C ASP A 353 -10.32 34.74 7.15
N MET A 354 -10.98 34.80 6.00
CA MET A 354 -10.80 33.89 4.86
C MET A 354 -9.83 34.42 3.80
N GLU A 355 -9.62 35.74 3.68
CA GLU A 355 -8.78 36.34 2.63
C GLU A 355 -7.32 35.83 2.61
N TYR A 356 -6.77 35.48 3.78
CA TYR A 356 -5.43 34.89 3.86
C TYR A 356 -5.41 33.38 3.57
N GLN A 357 -6.56 32.71 3.77
CA GLN A 357 -6.67 31.26 3.72
C GLN A 357 -7.16 30.74 2.38
N TYR A 358 -7.88 31.57 1.60
CA TYR A 358 -8.57 31.16 0.39
C TYR A 358 -8.20 32.04 -0.81
N SER A 359 -8.20 31.43 -1.99
CA SER A 359 -8.32 32.17 -3.25
C SER A 359 -9.80 32.36 -3.55
N SER A 360 -10.19 33.56 -3.95
CA SER A 360 -11.59 33.93 -4.21
C SER A 360 -11.84 34.12 -5.71
N GLN A 361 -13.00 33.64 -6.16
CA GLN A 361 -13.47 33.80 -7.53
C GLN A 361 -14.98 34.06 -7.56
N LEU A 362 -15.40 35.13 -8.22
CA LEU A 362 -16.80 35.35 -8.58
C LEU A 362 -17.21 34.34 -9.66
N LEU A 363 -18.30 33.61 -9.43
CA LEU A 363 -18.83 32.64 -10.37
C LEU A 363 -19.86 33.28 -11.30
N GLU A 364 -19.72 33.02 -12.59
CA GLU A 364 -20.65 33.48 -13.63
C GLU A 364 -21.55 32.34 -14.12
N GLY A 365 -22.77 32.70 -14.53
CA GLY A 365 -23.73 31.78 -15.14
C GLY A 365 -24.47 30.88 -14.15
N ILE A 366 -24.54 31.29 -12.88
CA ILE A 366 -25.45 30.73 -11.88
C ILE A 366 -26.66 31.65 -11.82
N THR A 367 -27.85 31.10 -11.99
CA THR A 367 -29.09 31.87 -12.07
C THR A 367 -30.05 31.40 -11.00
N LEU A 368 -30.76 32.34 -10.40
CA LEU A 368 -32.01 32.03 -9.72
C LEU A 368 -33.06 31.88 -10.84
N GLU A 369 -33.58 30.68 -11.07
CA GLU A 369 -34.77 30.56 -11.93
C GLU A 369 -35.88 31.41 -11.30
N GLU A 370 -36.57 32.22 -12.09
CA GLU A 370 -37.77 32.91 -11.63
C GLU A 370 -38.77 31.83 -11.23
N ASN A 371 -38.83 31.50 -9.94
CA ASN A 371 -39.89 30.68 -9.39
C ASN A 371 -41.20 31.37 -9.77
N VAL A 372 -41.93 30.75 -10.69
CA VAL A 372 -43.25 31.17 -11.14
C VAL A 372 -44.16 31.21 -9.92
N GLN A 373 -44.34 32.40 -9.33
CA GLN A 373 -45.49 32.72 -8.49
C GLN A 373 -46.41 33.70 -9.22
#